data_AF-A0A836H8T9-F1
#
_entry.id   AF-A0A836H8T9-F1
#
_cell.length_a   1.000
_cell.length_b   1.000
_cell.length_c   1.000
_cell.angle_alpha   90.00
_cell.angle_beta   90.00
_cell.angle_gamma   90.00
#
_symmetry.space_group_name_H-M   'P 1'
#
loop_
_entity.id
_entity.type
_entity.pdbx_description
1 polymer ?
#
loop_
_entity_poly.entity_id
_entity_poly.type
_entity_poly.pdbx_seq_one_letter_code
_entity_poly.pdbx_strand_id
1 'polypeptide(L)'
;MLPPTQVYSTVIHNHTAGEVTVRVTYSNLMHNTSEEHRMTIPAGAKGVAEPRTFIENGTEFAIVITAVHVHNAEAVLTAPFPGVDSPTSNYPINILEEGGGVHLRGGHA
;
A
#
# COMPACT_ATOMS: atom_id res chain seq x y z
N MET A 1 -9.48 -22.09 -8.13
CA MET A 1 -9.51 -20.97 -7.17
C MET A 1 -8.17 -20.25 -7.32
N LEU A 2 -8.17 -18.96 -7.67
CA LEU A 2 -6.91 -18.22 -7.71
C LEU A 2 -6.39 -18.05 -6.27
N PRO A 3 -5.06 -18.07 -6.05
CA PRO A 3 -4.50 -17.79 -4.74
C PRO A 3 -4.94 -16.41 -4.24
N PRO A 4 -5.12 -16.21 -2.93
CA PRO A 4 -5.47 -14.89 -2.40
C PRO A 4 -4.29 -13.92 -2.59
N THR A 5 -4.50 -12.87 -3.37
CA THR A 5 -3.49 -11.85 -3.68
C THR A 5 -3.58 -10.66 -2.71
N GLN A 6 -3.85 -10.95 -1.43
CA GLN A 6 -4.18 -9.94 -0.43
C GLN A 6 -2.92 -9.36 0.21
N VAL A 7 -2.89 -8.04 0.39
CA VAL A 7 -1.84 -7.35 1.14
C VAL A 7 -2.46 -6.76 2.40
N TYR A 8 -1.92 -7.08 3.57
CA TYR A 8 -2.42 -6.57 4.85
C TYR A 8 -1.62 -5.38 5.37
N SER A 9 -0.32 -5.33 5.06
CA SER A 9 0.55 -4.19 5.38
C SER A 9 1.60 -3.98 4.30
N THR A 10 2.10 -2.75 4.21
CA THR A 10 3.13 -2.38 3.24
C THR A 10 4.22 -1.51 3.87
N VAL A 11 5.45 -1.71 3.39
CA VAL A 11 6.59 -0.84 3.69
C VAL A 11 6.90 -0.04 2.44
N ILE A 12 6.74 1.28 2.53
CA ILE A 12 6.84 2.22 1.41
C ILE A 12 8.16 2.97 1.53
N HIS A 13 9.06 2.75 0.59
CA HIS A 13 10.38 3.37 0.54
C HIS A 13 10.33 4.59 -0.38
N ASN A 14 10.70 5.77 0.13
CA ASN A 14 10.84 6.97 -0.68
C ASN A 14 12.29 7.12 -1.16
N HIS A 15 12.54 6.86 -2.44
CA HIS A 15 13.85 7.04 -3.08
C HIS A 15 13.95 8.35 -3.87
N THR A 16 12.94 9.21 -3.80
CA THR A 16 12.98 10.54 -4.44
C THR A 16 13.85 11.51 -3.66
N ALA A 17 14.24 12.62 -4.29
CA ALA A 17 15.01 13.68 -3.63
C ALA A 17 14.19 14.51 -2.62
N GLY A 18 12.87 14.38 -2.63
CA GLY A 18 11.94 15.20 -1.84
C GLY A 18 11.05 14.41 -0.90
N GLU A 19 10.36 15.12 -0.02
CA GLU A 19 9.30 14.55 0.80
C GLU A 19 8.07 14.22 -0.06
N VAL A 20 7.46 13.06 0.20
CA VAL A 20 6.30 12.58 -0.55
C VAL A 20 5.14 12.28 0.40
N THR A 21 3.94 12.77 0.06
CA THR A 21 2.70 12.36 0.74
C THR A 21 2.05 11.21 -0.01
N VAL A 22 1.78 10.13 0.71
CA VAL A 22 1.17 8.89 0.22
C VAL A 22 -0.22 8.70 0.84
N ARG A 23 -1.18 8.26 0.03
CA ARG A 23 -2.50 7.75 0.44
C ARG A 23 -2.52 6.24 0.27
N VAL A 24 -2.87 5.52 1.32
CA VAL A 24 -3.06 4.07 1.34
C VAL A 24 -4.55 3.79 1.52
N THR A 25 -5.15 3.05 0.61
CA THR A 25 -6.56 2.66 0.70
C THR A 25 -6.68 1.29 1.33
N TYR A 26 -7.35 1.24 2.48
CA TYR A 26 -7.75 0.02 3.17
C TYR A 26 -9.19 -0.32 2.79
N SER A 27 -9.46 -1.57 2.44
CA SER A 27 -10.78 -2.06 2.04
C SER A 27 -11.23 -3.22 2.94
N ASN A 28 -12.39 -3.05 3.57
CA ASN A 28 -13.09 -4.15 4.21
C ASN A 28 -13.92 -4.87 3.15
N LEU A 29 -13.44 -6.03 2.71
CA LEU A 29 -14.09 -6.81 1.66
C LEU A 29 -15.44 -7.39 2.08
N MET A 30 -15.68 -7.56 3.39
CA MET A 30 -16.94 -8.10 3.90
C MET A 30 -18.05 -7.07 3.85
N HIS A 31 -17.74 -5.82 4.19
CA HIS A 31 -18.72 -4.72 4.22
C HIS A 31 -18.70 -3.84 2.97
N ASN A 32 -17.79 -4.13 2.03
CA ASN A 32 -17.57 -3.34 0.81
C ASN A 32 -17.34 -1.84 1.11
N THR A 33 -16.56 -1.56 2.15
CA THR A 33 -16.19 -0.20 2.55
C THR A 33 -14.70 0.03 2.40
N SER A 34 -14.30 1.30 2.26
CA SER A 34 -12.90 1.69 2.13
C SER A 34 -12.57 2.97 2.91
N GLU A 35 -11.36 3.03 3.44
CA GLU A 35 -10.82 4.20 4.15
C GLU A 35 -9.44 4.56 3.60
N GLU A 36 -9.14 5.85 3.48
CA GLU A 36 -7.80 6.33 3.13
C GLU A 36 -6.99 6.69 4.38
N HIS A 37 -5.77 6.18 4.45
CA HIS A 37 -4.77 6.63 5.41
C HIS A 37 -3.69 7.46 4.70
N ARG A 38 -3.37 8.63 5.24
CA ARG A 38 -2.34 9.52 4.71
C ARG A 38 -1.09 9.45 5.56
N MET A 39 0.06 9.37 4.92
CA MET A 39 1.36 9.47 5.56
C MET A 39 2.31 10.30 4.69
N THR A 40 3.22 10.99 5.35
CA THR A 40 4.27 11.79 4.71
C THR A 40 5.60 11.10 4.96
N ILE A 41 6.34 10.83 3.89
CA ILE A 41 7.58 10.06 3.92
C ILE A 41 8.72 10.98 3.46
N PRO A 42 9.67 11.34 4.35
CA PRO A 42 10.83 12.12 3.99
C PRO A 42 11.68 11.46 2.88
N ALA A 43 12.49 12.27 2.19
CA ALA A 43 13.44 11.76 1.20
C ALA A 43 14.37 10.71 1.81
N GLY A 44 14.55 9.57 1.14
CA GLY A 44 15.37 8.46 1.60
C GLY A 44 14.81 7.66 2.79
N ALA A 45 13.63 8.01 3.30
CA ALA A 45 13.01 7.34 4.45
C ALA A 45 11.99 6.28 4.03
N LYS A 46 11.42 5.60 5.03
CA LYS A 46 10.36 4.61 4.85
C LYS A 46 9.12 5.01 5.65
N GLY A 47 7.95 4.84 5.05
CA GLY A 47 6.66 4.84 5.74
C GLY A 47 6.14 3.42 5.88
N VAL A 48 5.42 3.14 6.96
CA VAL A 48 4.79 1.83 7.18
C VAL A 48 3.29 2.03 7.25
N ALA A 49 2.57 1.28 6.42
CA ALA A 49 1.12 1.13 6.52
C ALA A 49 0.84 -0.20 7.22
N GLU A 50 0.53 -0.11 8.51
CA GLU A 50 0.35 -1.26 9.40
C GLU A 50 -0.93 -2.06 9.10
N PRO A 51 -0.97 -3.36 9.46
CA PRO A 51 -2.18 -4.15 9.35
C PRO A 51 -3.35 -3.53 10.11
N ARG A 52 -4.55 -3.64 9.54
CA ARG A 52 -5.79 -3.24 10.21
C ARG A 52 -6.75 -4.42 10.31
N THR A 53 -7.53 -4.45 11.38
CA THR A 53 -8.54 -5.47 11.63
C THR A 53 -9.86 -4.84 12.05
N PHE A 54 -10.94 -5.61 11.96
CA PHE A 54 -12.22 -5.28 12.55
C PHE A 54 -12.81 -6.52 13.24
N ILE A 55 -13.68 -6.31 14.23
CA ILE A 55 -14.34 -7.39 14.96
C ILE A 55 -15.80 -7.47 14.51
N GLU A 56 -16.24 -8.67 14.16
CA GLU A 56 -17.64 -8.97 13.86
C GLU A 56 -18.03 -10.30 14.51
N ASN A 57 -19.13 -10.28 15.27
CA ASN A 57 -19.63 -11.44 16.02
C ASN A 57 -18.56 -12.14 16.88
N GLY A 58 -17.64 -11.37 17.47
CA GLY A 58 -16.54 -11.89 18.29
C GLY A 58 -15.37 -12.51 17.51
N THR A 59 -15.39 -12.44 16.18
CA THR A 59 -14.29 -12.88 15.31
C THR A 59 -13.55 -11.67 14.76
N GLU A 60 -12.22 -11.73 14.74
CA GLU A 60 -11.37 -10.69 14.17
C GLU A 60 -11.07 -10.99 12.69
N PHE A 61 -11.28 -9.99 11.83
CA PHE A 61 -11.07 -10.09 10.39
C PHE A 61 -10.05 -9.05 9.92
N ALA A 62 -9.21 -9.44 8.96
CA ALA A 62 -8.23 -8.54 8.36
C ALA A 62 -8.88 -7.59 7.34
N ILE A 63 -8.41 -6.35 7.33
CA ILE A 63 -8.67 -5.36 6.29
C ILE A 63 -7.48 -5.36 5.33
N VAL A 64 -7.77 -5.33 4.03
CA VAL A 64 -6.72 -5.41 2.99
C VAL A 64 -6.38 -4.04 2.45
N ILE A 65 -5.13 -3.84 2.04
CA ILE A 65 -4.71 -2.69 1.26
C ILE A 65 -5.06 -2.98 -0.21
N THR A 66 -5.71 -2.03 -0.88
CA THR A 66 -6.15 -2.18 -2.28
C THR A 66 -5.56 -1.13 -3.21
N ALA A 67 -5.06 -0.02 -2.68
CA ALA A 67 -4.38 0.99 -3.48
C ALA A 67 -3.35 1.76 -2.64
N VAL A 68 -2.30 2.23 -3.32
CA VAL A 68 -1.32 3.19 -2.81
C VAL A 68 -1.17 4.28 -3.86
N HIS A 69 -1.30 5.54 -3.47
CA HIS A 69 -1.27 6.70 -4.35
C HIS A 69 -0.34 7.78 -3.81
N VAL A 70 0.53 8.32 -4.65
CA VAL A 70 1.39 9.47 -4.33
C VAL A 70 0.65 10.76 -4.67
N HIS A 71 0.32 11.54 -3.64
CA HIS A 71 -0.54 12.73 -3.78
C HIS A 71 0.04 13.80 -4.71
N ASN A 72 1.37 13.96 -4.73
CA ASN A 72 2.03 15.05 -5.45
C ASN A 72 2.37 14.71 -6.91
N ALA A 73 2.08 13.49 -7.39
CA ALA A 73 2.61 13.03 -8.67
C ALA A 73 1.70 12.08 -9.47
N GLU A 74 0.42 11.96 -9.09
CA GLU A 74 -0.58 11.08 -9.74
C GLU A 74 -0.17 9.59 -9.89
N ALA A 75 0.91 9.16 -9.23
CA ALA A 75 1.40 7.78 -9.32
C ALA A 75 0.58 6.88 -8.41
N VAL A 76 -0.05 5.85 -8.99
CA VAL A 76 -0.93 4.91 -8.29
C VAL A 76 -0.51 3.46 -8.53
N LEU A 77 -0.62 2.63 -7.49
CA LEU A 77 -0.47 1.18 -7.55
C LEU A 77 -1.71 0.54 -6.93
N THR A 78 -2.44 -0.27 -7.69
CA THR A 78 -3.68 -0.92 -7.24
C THR A 78 -3.53 -2.44 -7.20
N ALA A 79 -4.31 -3.09 -6.34
CA ALA A 79 -4.42 -4.54 -6.33
C ALA A 79 -5.01 -5.07 -7.66
N PRO A 80 -4.63 -6.29 -8.11
CA PRO A 80 -3.66 -7.18 -7.49
C PRO A 80 -2.23 -6.62 -7.60
N PHE A 81 -1.50 -6.64 -6.50
CA PHE A 81 -0.13 -6.15 -6.48
C PHE A 81 0.82 -7.15 -7.16
N PRO A 82 1.81 -6.68 -7.95
CA PRO A 82 2.76 -7.55 -8.62
C PRO A 82 3.48 -8.53 -7.67
N GLY A 83 3.56 -9.81 -8.04
CA GLY A 83 4.29 -10.81 -7.24
C GLY A 83 3.61 -11.20 -5.93
N VAL A 84 2.36 -10.81 -5.68
CA VAL A 84 1.57 -11.27 -4.54
C VAL A 84 0.74 -12.47 -4.96
N ASP A 85 1.21 -13.66 -4.63
CA ASP A 85 0.58 -14.96 -4.89
C ASP A 85 0.01 -15.61 -3.61
N SER A 86 0.18 -14.97 -2.45
CA SER A 86 -0.37 -15.38 -1.18
C SER A 86 -0.60 -14.17 -0.26
N PRO A 87 -1.42 -14.30 0.80
CA PRO A 87 -1.62 -13.21 1.74
C PRO A 87 -0.30 -12.70 2.32
N THR A 88 -0.01 -11.43 2.11
CA THR A 88 1.30 -10.84 2.36
C THR A 88 1.21 -9.70 3.36
N SER A 89 2.12 -9.70 4.33
CA SER A 89 2.40 -8.57 5.22
C SER A 89 3.75 -7.97 4.85
N ASN A 90 3.91 -6.67 5.12
CA ASN A 90 5.12 -5.90 4.84
C ASN A 90 5.49 -5.91 3.34
N TYR A 91 4.48 -5.91 2.47
CA TYR A 91 4.70 -5.87 1.03
C TYR A 91 5.51 -4.62 0.66
N PRO A 92 6.67 -4.75 0.00
CA PRO A 92 7.52 -3.61 -0.31
C PRO A 92 6.95 -2.80 -1.48
N ILE A 93 6.92 -1.48 -1.32
CA ILE A 93 6.60 -0.51 -2.37
C ILE A 93 7.75 0.51 -2.43
N ASN A 94 8.22 0.81 -3.63
CA ASN A 94 9.26 1.78 -3.88
C ASN A 94 8.69 2.97 -4.65
N ILE A 95 8.90 4.18 -4.11
CA ILE A 95 8.64 5.45 -4.78
C ILE A 95 9.93 5.87 -5.46
N LEU A 96 9.90 5.97 -6.78
CA LEU A 96 11.08 6.24 -7.61
C LEU A 96 10.89 7.55 -8.37
N GLU A 97 11.97 8.24 -8.68
CA GLU A 97 11.97 9.40 -9.57
C GLU A 97 12.72 9.03 -10.85
N GLU A 98 11.98 8.92 -11.96
CA GLU A 98 12.51 8.50 -13.27
C GLU A 98 11.96 9.40 -14.37
N GLY A 99 12.85 9.94 -15.22
CA GLY A 99 12.45 10.78 -16.35
C GLY A 99 11.75 12.08 -15.97
N GLY A 100 11.96 12.61 -14.75
CA GLY A 100 11.32 13.81 -14.23
C GLY A 100 9.91 13.60 -13.67
N GLY A 101 9.46 12.34 -13.51
CA GLY A 101 8.21 11.98 -12.87
C GLY A 101 8.43 11.01 -11.70
N VAL A 102 7.46 10.94 -10.79
CA VAL A 102 7.45 9.98 -9.68
C VAL A 102 6.65 8.74 -10.09
N HIS A 103 7.14 7.56 -9.74
CA HIS A 103 6.54 6.27 -10.05
C HIS A 103 6.44 5.38 -8.81
N LEU A 104 5.48 4.46 -8.80
CA LEU A 104 5.33 3.44 -7.77
C LEU A 104 5.67 2.06 -8.35
N ARG A 105 6.56 1.32 -7.69
CA ARG A 105 6.89 -0.07 -8.02
C ARG A 105 6.69 -0.97 -6.82
N GLY A 106 5.83 -1.98 -6.97
CA GLY A 106 5.63 -3.02 -5.97
C GLY A 106 6.64 -4.16 -6.12
N GLY A 107 7.01 -4.78 -5.00
CA GLY A 107 7.94 -5.90 -4.95
C GLY A 107 9.37 -5.49 -4.58
N HIS A 108 10.26 -6.48 -4.47
CA HIS A 108 11.68 -6.22 -4.24
C HIS A 108 12.27 -5.47 -5.46
N ALA A 109 13.04 -4.42 -5.17
CA ALA A 109 13.72 -3.61 -6.18
C ALA A 109 14.78 -4.44 -6.92
#